data_AF-A0A2N5CZ14-F1
#
_entry.id   AF-A0A2N5CZ14-F1
#
_cell.length_a   1.000
_cell.length_b   1.000
_cell.length_c   1.000
_cell.angle_alpha   90.00
_cell.angle_beta   90.00
_cell.angle_gamma   90.00
#
_symmetry.space_group_name_H-M   'P 1'
#
loop_
_entity.id
_entity.type
_entity.pdbx_description
1 polymer ?
#
loop_
_entity_poly.entity_id
_entity_poly.type
_entity_poly.pdbx_seq_one_letter_code
_entity_poly.pdbx_strand_id
1 'polypeptide(L)'
;MLAAVAVATIAGWSQGAMAQTPPTQPATPPSSPGDCLWNALPETGRAEVLTAYRRDMNSATKALSGHDKAIQAASTACVGREGAPKLFVQFAAASAMIRAASAERLAPAGLTPASLRSAWSKADPAARACFRVNAARVYGPMAEKLLNGETCPDQKAATDVLTAVGLDLAKDTAMAAQALIHFNAIAQGEQADALLAAFVRYGPPPAS
;
A
#
# COMPACT_ATOMS: atom_id res chain seq x y z
N MET A 1 73.68 39.50 1.54
CA MET A 1 74.01 39.89 2.92
C MET A 1 72.87 39.42 3.84
N LEU A 2 73.24 38.54 4.78
CA LEU A 2 72.70 38.25 6.11
C LEU A 2 71.18 38.27 6.42
N ALA A 3 70.82 37.20 7.15
CA ALA A 3 69.54 36.77 7.67
C ALA A 3 68.93 37.67 8.76
N ALA A 4 67.62 37.49 8.98
CA ALA A 4 67.07 37.38 10.33
C ALA A 4 65.82 36.47 10.33
N VAL A 5 65.96 35.36 11.04
CA VAL A 5 64.92 34.39 11.39
C VAL A 5 64.16 34.94 12.62
N ALA A 6 62.84 34.83 12.63
CA ALA A 6 62.06 34.87 13.86
C ALA A 6 61.06 33.70 13.86
N VAL A 7 61.20 32.85 14.88
CA VAL A 7 60.41 31.65 15.17
C VAL A 7 59.41 31.99 16.28
N ALA A 8 58.32 31.21 16.31
CA ALA A 8 57.33 31.01 17.39
C ALA A 8 56.09 31.92 17.32
N THR A 9 54.85 31.46 17.51
CA THR A 9 54.32 30.27 18.21
C THR A 9 52.94 29.89 17.67
N ILE A 10 52.64 28.60 17.81
CA ILE A 10 51.40 27.89 17.50
C ILE A 10 50.29 28.31 18.48
N ALA A 11 49.10 28.62 17.97
CA ALA A 11 47.84 28.48 18.70
C ALA A 11 46.83 27.81 17.75
N GLY A 12 46.88 26.48 17.70
CA GLY A 12 45.92 25.67 16.98
C GLY A 12 44.57 25.71 17.71
N TRP A 13 43.59 26.34 17.08
CA TRP A 13 42.18 26.08 17.35
C TRP A 13 41.69 25.18 16.23
N SER A 14 41.71 23.87 16.50
CA SER A 14 41.07 22.88 15.67
C SER A 14 39.57 23.18 15.63
N GLN A 15 39.10 23.73 14.52
CA GLN A 15 37.67 23.77 14.22
C GLN A 15 37.19 22.31 14.18
N GLY A 16 36.43 21.92 15.20
CA GLY A 16 35.75 20.64 15.22
C GLY A 16 34.91 20.51 13.96
N ALA A 17 35.28 19.55 13.12
CA ALA A 17 34.44 19.10 12.03
C ALA A 17 33.12 18.65 12.64
N MET A 18 32.07 19.46 12.51
CA MET A 18 30.72 19.00 12.75
C MET A 18 30.49 17.87 11.75
N ALA A 19 30.49 16.64 12.27
CA ALA A 19 30.07 15.47 11.53
C ALA A 19 28.66 15.75 11.01
N GLN A 20 28.57 16.09 9.73
CA GLN A 20 27.31 16.14 9.01
C GLN A 20 26.76 14.73 9.05
N THR A 21 25.79 14.50 9.93
CA THR A 21 25.02 13.26 9.94
C THR A 21 24.39 13.16 8.56
N PRO A 22 24.67 12.11 7.76
CA PRO A 22 24.00 11.93 6.49
C PRO A 22 22.49 11.97 6.76
N PRO A 23 21.69 12.65 5.92
CA PRO A 23 20.25 12.60 6.07
C PRO A 23 19.84 11.12 6.09
N THR A 24 19.29 10.68 7.22
CA THR A 24 18.74 9.34 7.35
C THR A 24 17.67 9.24 6.28
N GLN A 25 17.95 8.49 5.20
CA GLN A 25 16.93 8.14 4.23
C GLN A 25 15.76 7.57 5.03
N PRO A 26 14.54 8.11 4.89
CA PRO A 26 13.38 7.49 5.51
C PRO A 26 13.37 6.03 5.07
N ALA A 27 13.51 5.11 6.03
CA ALA A 27 13.47 3.69 5.74
C ALA A 27 12.19 3.42 4.96
N THR A 28 12.30 2.89 3.75
CA THR A 28 11.14 2.46 2.97
C THR A 28 10.36 1.51 3.86
N PRO A 29 9.10 1.82 4.23
CA PRO A 29 8.33 0.92 5.06
C PRO A 29 8.31 -0.46 4.40
N PRO A 30 8.42 -1.55 5.18
CA PRO A 30 8.40 -2.89 4.63
C PRO A 30 7.16 -3.03 3.73
N SER A 31 7.36 -3.56 2.53
CA SER A 31 6.27 -3.79 1.60
C SER A 31 5.22 -4.65 2.27
N SER A 32 3.94 -4.26 2.17
CA SER A 32 2.85 -5.03 2.74
C SER A 32 2.81 -6.45 2.13
N PRO A 33 2.32 -7.49 2.85
CA PRO A 33 2.18 -8.83 2.30
C PRO A 33 1.47 -8.86 0.94
N GLY A 34 0.41 -8.06 0.78
CA GLY A 34 -0.26 -7.89 -0.51
C GLY A 34 0.64 -7.35 -1.62
N ASP A 35 1.44 -6.31 -1.33
CA ASP A 35 2.40 -5.74 -2.29
C ASP A 35 3.49 -6.78 -2.66
N CYS A 36 3.98 -7.56 -1.69
CA CYS A 36 4.92 -8.66 -1.95
C CYS A 36 4.31 -9.74 -2.85
N LEU A 37 3.09 -10.19 -2.55
CA LEU A 37 2.37 -11.22 -3.32
C LEU A 37 2.11 -10.79 -4.77
N TRP A 38 1.70 -9.54 -4.98
CA TRP A 38 1.52 -8.97 -6.31
C TRP A 38 2.85 -8.90 -7.07
N ASN A 39 3.93 -8.50 -6.39
CA ASN A 39 5.25 -8.39 -7.01
C ASN A 39 5.95 -9.74 -7.23
N ALA A 40 5.49 -10.81 -6.60
CA ALA A 40 5.96 -12.18 -6.85
C ALA A 40 5.51 -12.73 -8.21
N LEU A 41 4.45 -12.18 -8.80
CA LEU A 41 4.06 -12.52 -10.17
C LEU A 41 5.13 -12.04 -11.16
N PRO A 42 5.49 -12.80 -12.20
CA PRO A 42 6.29 -12.29 -13.29
C PRO A 42 5.66 -11.06 -13.94
N GLU A 43 6.47 -10.20 -14.54
CA GLU A 43 5.99 -8.99 -15.20
C GLU A 43 4.92 -9.28 -16.26
N THR A 44 5.07 -10.37 -17.02
CA THR A 44 4.08 -10.83 -18.00
C THR A 44 2.73 -11.16 -17.35
N GLY A 45 2.73 -11.81 -16.20
CA GLY A 45 1.51 -12.11 -15.44
C GLY A 45 0.86 -10.85 -14.89
N ARG A 46 1.64 -9.90 -14.36
CA ARG A 46 1.10 -8.59 -13.95
C ARG A 46 0.49 -7.83 -15.13
N ALA A 47 1.19 -7.78 -16.25
CA ALA A 47 0.73 -7.10 -17.47
C ALA A 47 -0.57 -7.70 -18.02
N GLU A 48 -0.72 -9.03 -17.97
CA GLU A 48 -1.97 -9.72 -18.33
C GLU A 48 -3.15 -9.24 -17.46
N VAL A 49 -2.96 -9.24 -16.14
CA VAL A 49 -3.99 -8.85 -15.18
C VAL A 49 -4.37 -7.37 -15.33
N LEU A 50 -3.38 -6.49 -15.49
CA LEU A 50 -3.60 -5.05 -15.74
C LEU A 50 -4.32 -4.81 -17.07
N THR A 51 -3.97 -5.57 -18.11
CA THR A 51 -4.67 -5.54 -19.40
C THR A 51 -6.13 -6.00 -19.26
N ALA A 52 -6.38 -7.03 -18.45
CA ALA A 52 -7.74 -7.49 -18.18
C ALA A 52 -8.54 -6.45 -17.38
N TYR A 53 -7.91 -5.75 -16.44
CA TYR A 53 -8.53 -4.64 -15.69
C TYR A 53 -8.94 -3.47 -16.58
N ARG A 54 -8.24 -3.24 -17.71
CA ARG A 54 -8.68 -2.23 -18.69
C ARG A 54 -10.08 -2.51 -19.25
N ARG A 55 -10.46 -3.79 -19.35
CA ARG A 55 -11.83 -4.20 -19.73
C ARG A 55 -12.79 -3.99 -18.55
N ASP A 56 -12.55 -4.70 -17.45
CA ASP A 56 -13.38 -4.65 -16.25
C ASP A 56 -12.73 -5.39 -15.07
N MET A 57 -13.27 -5.19 -13.87
CA MET A 57 -12.74 -5.76 -12.63
C MET A 57 -12.94 -7.29 -12.52
N ASN A 58 -13.98 -7.85 -13.16
CA ASN A 58 -14.22 -9.30 -13.15
C ASN A 58 -13.19 -10.00 -14.04
N SER A 59 -12.90 -9.44 -15.22
CA SER A 59 -11.83 -9.88 -16.11
C SER A 59 -10.47 -9.86 -15.39
N ALA A 60 -10.16 -8.79 -14.65
CA ALA A 60 -8.92 -8.71 -13.86
C ALA A 60 -8.86 -9.79 -12.78
N THR A 61 -9.95 -9.98 -12.04
CA THR A 61 -10.02 -10.97 -10.96
C THR A 61 -9.86 -12.38 -11.53
N LYS A 62 -10.50 -12.69 -12.67
CA LYS A 62 -10.35 -13.97 -13.36
C LYS A 62 -8.90 -14.22 -13.82
N ALA A 63 -8.26 -13.20 -14.39
CA ALA A 63 -6.86 -13.28 -14.79
C ALA A 63 -5.96 -13.53 -13.57
N LEU A 64 -6.17 -12.79 -12.47
CA LEU A 64 -5.43 -12.95 -11.22
C LEU A 64 -5.59 -14.37 -10.64
N SER A 65 -6.82 -14.92 -10.67
CA SER A 65 -7.10 -16.28 -10.23
C SER A 65 -6.41 -17.35 -11.08
N GLY A 66 -6.13 -17.08 -12.35
CA GLY A 66 -5.27 -17.91 -13.19
C GLY A 66 -3.85 -18.08 -12.62
N HIS A 67 -3.42 -17.14 -11.77
CA HIS A 67 -2.11 -17.13 -11.11
C HIS A 67 -2.16 -17.53 -9.62
N ASP A 68 -3.30 -18.01 -9.12
CA ASP A 68 -3.50 -18.42 -7.71
C ASP A 68 -2.39 -19.32 -7.18
N LYS A 69 -1.93 -20.30 -7.99
CA LYS A 69 -0.87 -21.24 -7.58
C LYS A 69 0.46 -20.54 -7.33
N ALA A 70 0.82 -19.59 -8.20
CA ALA A 70 2.06 -18.83 -8.07
C ALA A 70 1.99 -17.89 -6.85
N ILE A 71 0.85 -17.21 -6.68
CA ILE A 71 0.59 -16.34 -5.52
C ILE A 71 0.68 -17.14 -4.21
N GLN A 72 0.04 -18.32 -4.16
CA GLN A 72 0.09 -19.17 -2.98
C GLN A 72 1.50 -19.71 -2.70
N ALA A 73 2.26 -20.07 -3.73
CA ALA A 73 3.65 -20.51 -3.57
C ALA A 73 4.55 -19.41 -2.97
N ALA A 74 4.27 -18.14 -3.28
CA ALA A 74 4.98 -17.01 -2.69
C ALA A 74 4.53 -16.65 -1.26
N SER A 75 3.40 -17.20 -0.79
CA SER A 75 2.77 -16.77 0.46
C SER A 75 3.67 -16.93 1.69
N THR A 76 4.43 -18.02 1.81
CA THR A 76 5.35 -18.22 2.94
C THR A 76 6.41 -17.12 3.00
N ALA A 77 7.00 -16.76 1.86
CA ALA A 77 8.03 -15.72 1.79
C ALA A 77 7.46 -14.33 2.08
N CYS A 78 6.25 -14.03 1.60
CA CYS A 78 5.62 -12.73 1.78
C CYS A 78 4.96 -12.53 3.15
N VAL A 79 4.42 -13.58 3.74
CA VAL A 79 3.71 -13.55 5.03
C VAL A 79 4.65 -13.86 6.20
N GLY A 80 5.74 -14.59 5.95
CA GLY A 80 6.70 -15.02 6.97
C GLY A 80 6.28 -16.27 7.74
N ARG A 81 5.23 -16.98 7.30
CA ARG A 81 4.74 -18.21 7.91
C ARG A 81 4.05 -19.12 6.89
N GLU A 82 4.35 -20.40 6.95
CA GLU A 82 3.69 -21.43 6.14
C GLU A 82 2.21 -21.60 6.53
N GLY A 83 1.39 -22.05 5.58
CA GLY A 83 -0.02 -22.35 5.82
C GLY A 83 -0.93 -21.13 5.89
N ALA A 84 -0.50 -19.97 5.37
CA ALA A 84 -1.33 -18.78 5.28
C ALA A 84 -2.67 -19.10 4.58
N PRO A 85 -3.83 -18.75 5.18
CA PRO A 85 -5.13 -19.07 4.61
C PRO A 85 -5.27 -18.52 3.18
N LYS A 86 -5.59 -19.40 2.23
CA LYS A 86 -5.71 -19.06 0.80
C LYS A 86 -6.56 -17.80 0.58
N LEU A 87 -7.70 -17.72 1.27
CA LEU A 87 -8.62 -16.60 1.12
C LEU A 87 -7.99 -15.25 1.52
N PHE A 88 -7.19 -15.21 2.59
CA PHE A 88 -6.52 -13.97 3.03
C PHE A 88 -5.41 -13.57 2.07
N VAL A 89 -4.65 -14.55 1.57
CA VAL A 89 -3.64 -14.35 0.53
C VAL A 89 -4.27 -13.78 -0.74
N GLN A 90 -5.42 -14.32 -1.17
CA GLN A 90 -6.16 -13.83 -2.32
C GLN A 90 -6.66 -12.40 -2.13
N PHE A 91 -7.22 -12.06 -0.96
CA PHE A 91 -7.66 -10.69 -0.69
C PHE A 91 -6.50 -9.69 -0.67
N ALA A 92 -5.36 -10.07 -0.08
CA ALA A 92 -4.17 -9.24 -0.06
C ALA A 92 -3.65 -8.97 -1.48
N ALA A 93 -3.49 -10.02 -2.29
CA ALA A 93 -3.02 -9.91 -3.68
C ALA A 93 -4.01 -9.14 -4.57
N ALA A 94 -5.31 -9.40 -4.44
CA ALA A 94 -6.35 -8.68 -5.19
C ALA A 94 -6.37 -7.19 -4.85
N SER A 95 -6.23 -6.84 -3.58
CA SER A 95 -6.17 -5.43 -3.16
C SER A 95 -4.95 -4.70 -3.76
N ALA A 96 -3.78 -5.34 -3.77
CA ALA A 96 -2.56 -4.79 -4.36
C ALA A 96 -2.68 -4.64 -5.89
N MET A 97 -3.28 -5.63 -6.56
CA MET A 97 -3.60 -5.57 -7.98
C MET A 97 -4.53 -4.39 -8.30
N ILE A 98 -5.61 -4.22 -7.55
CA ILE A 98 -6.55 -3.11 -7.77
C ILE A 98 -5.87 -1.77 -7.53
N ARG A 99 -5.02 -1.64 -6.49
CA ARG A 99 -4.24 -0.43 -6.25
C ARG A 99 -3.30 -0.11 -7.42
N ALA A 100 -2.59 -1.10 -7.95
CA ALA A 100 -1.72 -0.92 -9.11
C ALA A 100 -2.51 -0.49 -10.35
N ALA A 101 -3.60 -1.21 -10.66
CA ALA A 101 -4.40 -0.97 -11.86
C ALA A 101 -5.14 0.37 -11.83
N SER A 102 -5.71 0.73 -10.68
CA SER A 102 -6.36 2.04 -10.50
C SER A 102 -5.34 3.18 -10.53
N ALA A 103 -4.14 3.01 -9.98
CA ALA A 103 -3.08 4.01 -10.07
C ALA A 103 -2.66 4.27 -11.53
N GLU A 104 -2.56 3.25 -12.38
CA GLU A 104 -2.31 3.43 -13.82
C GLU A 104 -3.40 4.27 -14.51
N ARG A 105 -4.66 4.04 -14.15
CA ARG A 105 -5.78 4.81 -14.70
C ARG A 105 -5.84 6.25 -14.20
N LEU A 106 -5.29 6.52 -13.01
CA LEU A 106 -5.26 7.84 -12.39
C LEU A 106 -4.01 8.65 -12.79
N ALA A 107 -2.99 8.01 -13.35
CA ALA A 107 -1.76 8.67 -13.78
C ALA A 107 -1.97 9.85 -14.76
N PRO A 108 -2.90 9.79 -15.75
CA PRO A 108 -3.19 10.94 -16.61
C PRO A 108 -3.73 12.18 -15.87
N ALA A 109 -4.29 12.01 -14.66
CA ALA A 109 -4.71 13.10 -13.79
C ALA A 109 -3.57 13.62 -12.88
N GLY A 110 -2.33 13.18 -13.11
CA GLY A 110 -1.17 13.56 -12.31
C GLY A 110 -1.08 12.84 -10.94
N LEU A 111 -1.95 11.86 -10.70
CA LEU A 111 -1.98 11.13 -9.43
C LEU A 111 -1.01 9.96 -9.46
N THR A 112 -0.05 10.00 -8.55
CA THR A 112 0.95 8.93 -8.35
C THR A 112 0.55 8.01 -7.19
N PRO A 113 1.04 6.75 -7.15
CA PRO A 113 0.83 5.86 -6.00
C PRO A 113 1.22 6.50 -4.66
N ALA A 114 2.31 7.28 -4.64
CA ALA A 114 2.77 8.00 -3.45
C ALA A 114 1.79 9.10 -3.03
N SER A 115 1.27 9.88 -3.98
CA SER A 115 0.27 10.92 -3.68
C SER A 115 -1.04 10.33 -3.18
N LEU A 116 -1.51 9.22 -3.76
CA LEU A 116 -2.72 8.51 -3.34
C LEU A 116 -2.57 7.94 -1.93
N ARG A 117 -1.42 7.31 -1.62
CA ARG A 117 -1.12 6.81 -0.27
C ARG A 117 -1.01 7.94 0.75
N SER A 118 -0.43 9.09 0.36
CA SER A 118 -0.33 10.28 1.21
C SER A 118 -1.71 10.90 1.48
N ALA A 119 -2.58 10.97 0.48
CA ALA A 119 -3.96 11.41 0.65
C ALA A 119 -4.73 10.47 1.59
N TRP A 120 -4.58 9.16 1.41
CA TRP A 120 -5.18 8.17 2.31
C TRP A 120 -4.69 8.30 3.76
N SER A 121 -3.38 8.45 3.98
CA SER A 121 -2.82 8.53 5.34
C SER A 121 -3.24 9.81 6.08
N LYS A 122 -3.53 10.88 5.34
CA LYS A 122 -4.02 12.17 5.87
C LYS A 122 -5.54 12.26 5.94
N ALA A 123 -6.28 11.32 5.32
CA ALA A 123 -7.73 11.32 5.35
C ALA A 123 -8.24 11.18 6.78
N ASP A 124 -9.35 11.84 7.08
CA ASP A 124 -9.98 11.81 8.39
C ASP A 124 -10.24 10.34 8.83
N PRO A 125 -9.97 9.98 10.10
CA PRO A 125 -10.25 8.63 10.60
C PRO A 125 -11.70 8.16 10.37
N ALA A 126 -12.68 9.06 10.45
CA ALA A 126 -14.09 8.80 10.18
C ALA A 126 -14.33 8.48 8.70
N ALA A 127 -13.71 9.22 7.79
CA ALA A 127 -13.77 8.93 6.37
C ALA A 127 -13.12 7.57 6.06
N ARG A 128 -11.94 7.29 6.63
CA ARG A 128 -11.28 5.99 6.48
C ARG A 128 -12.12 4.83 7.03
N ALA A 129 -12.87 5.04 8.11
CA ALA A 129 -13.79 4.04 8.66
C ALA A 129 -14.88 3.67 7.65
N CYS A 130 -15.44 4.66 6.92
CA CYS A 130 -16.39 4.39 5.85
C CYS A 130 -15.82 3.52 4.73
N PHE A 131 -14.57 3.76 4.32
CA PHE A 131 -13.88 2.92 3.34
C PHE A 131 -13.61 1.51 3.88
N ARG A 132 -13.25 1.36 5.16
CA ARG A 132 -13.08 0.04 5.79
C ARG A 132 -14.39 -0.74 5.88
N VAL A 133 -15.50 -0.09 6.22
CA VAL A 133 -16.85 -0.69 6.22
C VAL A 133 -17.23 -1.16 4.83
N ASN A 134 -16.98 -0.33 3.80
CA ASN A 134 -17.28 -0.73 2.44
C ASN A 134 -16.36 -1.86 1.95
N ALA A 135 -15.06 -1.77 2.22
CA ALA A 135 -14.07 -2.78 1.87
C ALA A 135 -14.34 -4.12 2.55
N ALA A 136 -14.83 -4.13 3.80
CA ALA A 136 -15.13 -5.35 4.54
C ALA A 136 -16.17 -6.23 3.84
N ARG A 137 -17.04 -5.67 3.00
CA ARG A 137 -18.08 -6.43 2.28
C ARG A 137 -17.52 -7.55 1.41
N VAL A 138 -16.30 -7.41 0.89
CA VAL A 138 -15.67 -8.46 0.06
C VAL A 138 -15.35 -9.72 0.86
N TYR A 139 -15.27 -9.61 2.18
CA TYR A 139 -15.03 -10.73 3.09
C TYR A 139 -16.32 -11.49 3.46
N GLY A 140 -17.47 -11.08 2.92
CA GLY A 140 -18.75 -11.77 3.10
C GLY A 140 -19.13 -11.89 4.59
N PRO A 141 -19.54 -13.06 5.08
CA PRO A 141 -19.92 -13.26 6.49
C PRO A 141 -18.82 -12.94 7.51
N MET A 142 -17.55 -12.86 7.11
CA MET A 142 -16.47 -12.46 8.02
C MET A 142 -16.41 -10.94 8.25
N ALA A 143 -17.08 -10.16 7.42
CA ALA A 143 -17.06 -8.69 7.47
C ALA A 143 -17.44 -8.14 8.85
N GLU A 144 -18.50 -8.66 9.46
CA GLU A 144 -18.98 -8.19 10.77
C GLU A 144 -17.93 -8.38 11.87
N LYS A 145 -17.24 -9.53 11.87
CA LYS A 145 -16.18 -9.83 12.82
C LYS A 145 -14.95 -8.95 12.59
N LEU A 146 -14.63 -8.66 11.33
CA LEU A 146 -13.52 -7.78 10.96
C LEU A 146 -13.76 -6.33 11.35
N LEU A 147 -15.00 -5.86 11.21
CA LEU A 147 -15.37 -4.50 11.55
C LEU A 147 -15.40 -4.27 13.06
N ASN A 148 -15.67 -5.30 13.87
CA ASN A 148 -15.70 -5.16 15.33
C ASN A 148 -16.55 -3.96 15.80
N GLY A 149 -17.73 -3.78 15.19
CA GLY A 149 -18.63 -2.66 15.46
C GLY A 149 -18.25 -1.33 14.77
N GLU A 150 -17.22 -1.30 13.92
CA GLU A 150 -16.91 -0.15 13.08
C GLU A 150 -18.08 0.17 12.14
N THR A 151 -18.44 1.45 12.08
CA THR A 151 -19.53 1.99 11.25
C THR A 151 -19.00 3.07 10.33
N CYS A 152 -19.83 3.53 9.39
CA CYS A 152 -19.53 4.69 8.56
C CYS A 152 -20.25 5.92 9.13
N PRO A 153 -19.59 6.73 9.97
CA PRO A 153 -20.19 7.92 10.57
C PRO A 153 -20.22 9.12 9.61
N ASP A 154 -19.43 9.10 8.54
CA ASP A 154 -19.23 10.24 7.65
C ASP A 154 -19.85 10.02 6.26
N GLN A 155 -20.96 10.70 6.00
CA GLN A 155 -21.65 10.66 4.70
C GLN A 155 -20.89 11.41 3.59
N LYS A 156 -19.88 12.22 3.93
CA LYS A 156 -19.05 12.98 3.00
C LYS A 156 -17.70 12.33 2.73
N ALA A 157 -17.42 11.16 3.32
CA ALA A 157 -16.13 10.46 3.22
C ALA A 157 -15.61 10.36 1.78
N ALA A 158 -16.48 10.02 0.83
CA ALA A 158 -16.13 9.92 -0.58
C ALA A 158 -15.73 11.29 -1.18
N THR A 159 -16.50 12.34 -0.90
CA THR A 159 -16.22 13.70 -1.37
C THR A 159 -14.92 14.24 -0.77
N ASP A 160 -14.67 13.99 0.51
CA ASP A 160 -13.49 14.52 1.21
C ASP A 160 -12.20 13.91 0.68
N VAL A 161 -12.14 12.59 0.46
CA VAL A 161 -10.94 11.96 -0.10
C VAL A 161 -10.71 12.32 -1.58
N LEU A 162 -11.79 12.55 -2.34
CA LEU A 162 -11.69 13.01 -3.73
C LEU A 162 -11.15 14.45 -3.80
N THR A 163 -11.67 15.32 -2.95
CA THR A 163 -11.20 16.72 -2.84
C THR A 163 -9.72 16.77 -2.48
N ALA A 164 -9.27 15.89 -1.58
CA ALA A 164 -7.86 15.81 -1.17
C ALA A 164 -6.89 15.45 -2.32
N VAL A 165 -7.39 14.78 -3.36
CA VAL A 165 -6.62 14.46 -4.58
C VAL A 165 -6.99 15.35 -5.77
N GLY A 166 -7.72 16.44 -5.54
CA GLY A 166 -8.09 17.41 -6.57
C GLY A 166 -9.11 16.89 -7.59
N LEU A 167 -9.90 15.87 -7.24
CA LEU A 167 -10.97 15.35 -8.09
C LEU A 167 -12.33 15.83 -7.59
N ASP A 168 -13.19 16.20 -8.53
CA ASP A 168 -14.58 16.55 -8.28
C ASP A 168 -15.51 15.46 -8.84
N LEU A 169 -16.43 14.94 -8.03
CA LEU A 169 -17.28 13.82 -8.45
C LEU A 169 -18.21 14.18 -9.62
N ALA A 170 -18.64 15.44 -9.73
CA ALA A 170 -19.55 15.88 -10.79
C ALA A 170 -18.82 16.19 -12.10
N LYS A 171 -17.56 16.63 -12.03
CA LYS A 171 -16.74 17.00 -13.20
C LYS A 171 -15.87 15.85 -13.70
N ASP A 172 -15.36 15.02 -12.79
CA ASP A 172 -14.34 14.00 -13.06
C ASP A 172 -14.87 12.58 -12.85
N THR A 173 -16.14 12.32 -13.13
CA THR A 173 -16.87 11.09 -12.75
C THR A 173 -16.07 9.79 -12.93
N ALA A 174 -15.43 9.60 -14.08
CA ALA A 174 -14.65 8.39 -14.36
C ALA A 174 -13.37 8.28 -13.51
N MET A 175 -12.65 9.39 -13.32
CA MET A 175 -11.44 9.43 -12.49
C MET A 175 -11.81 9.33 -11.00
N ALA A 176 -12.86 10.04 -10.57
CA ALA A 176 -13.39 9.95 -9.22
C ALA A 176 -13.79 8.51 -8.86
N ALA A 177 -14.48 7.81 -9.76
CA ALA A 177 -14.80 6.40 -9.56
C ALA A 177 -13.54 5.53 -9.40
N GLN A 178 -12.49 5.74 -10.21
CA GLN A 178 -11.23 5.01 -10.07
C GLN A 178 -10.49 5.34 -8.77
N ALA A 179 -10.50 6.60 -8.32
CA ALA A 179 -9.91 7.00 -7.06
C ALA A 179 -10.64 6.36 -5.87
N LEU A 180 -11.98 6.34 -5.88
CA LEU A 180 -12.75 5.64 -4.85
C LEU A 180 -12.48 4.13 -4.84
N ILE A 181 -12.32 3.50 -6.01
CA ILE A 181 -11.88 2.09 -6.11
C ILE A 181 -10.49 1.93 -5.49
N HIS A 182 -9.56 2.84 -5.78
CA HIS A 182 -8.21 2.81 -5.23
C HIS A 182 -8.21 2.89 -3.70
N PHE A 183 -8.95 3.84 -3.11
CA PHE A 183 -9.03 4.00 -1.66
C PHE A 183 -9.71 2.80 -0.97
N ASN A 184 -10.76 2.23 -1.58
CA ASN A 184 -11.34 0.97 -1.10
C ASN A 184 -10.32 -0.17 -1.15
N ALA A 185 -9.48 -0.25 -2.18
CA ALA A 185 -8.42 -1.26 -2.27
C ALA A 185 -7.28 -1.05 -1.28
N ILE A 186 -7.02 0.19 -0.85
CA ILE A 186 -6.13 0.43 0.30
C ILE A 186 -6.77 -0.14 1.58
N ALA A 187 -8.02 0.21 1.87
CA ALA A 187 -8.73 -0.26 3.07
C ALA A 187 -8.86 -1.80 3.11
N GLN A 188 -9.18 -2.42 1.97
CA GLN A 188 -9.21 -3.87 1.82
C GLN A 188 -7.84 -4.49 2.11
N GLY A 189 -6.76 -3.89 1.59
CA GLY A 189 -5.40 -4.35 1.83
C GLY A 189 -4.99 -4.25 3.29
N GLU A 190 -5.30 -3.14 3.97
CA GLU A 190 -5.04 -2.98 5.41
C GLU A 190 -5.73 -4.09 6.23
N GLN A 191 -6.97 -4.45 5.88
CA GLN A 191 -7.71 -5.54 6.53
C GLN A 191 -7.10 -6.92 6.23
N ALA A 192 -6.71 -7.18 4.97
CA ALA A 192 -6.08 -8.45 4.58
C ALA A 192 -4.72 -8.64 5.27
N ASP A 193 -3.92 -7.57 5.32
CA ASP A 193 -2.62 -7.58 5.96
C ASP A 193 -2.76 -7.77 7.49
N ALA A 194 -3.77 -7.17 8.11
CA ALA A 194 -4.08 -7.41 9.53
C ALA A 194 -4.51 -8.86 9.82
N LEU A 195 -5.30 -9.47 8.93
CA LEU A 195 -5.67 -10.89 9.01
C LEU A 195 -4.45 -11.81 8.88
N LEU A 196 -3.55 -11.52 7.94
CA LEU A 196 -2.31 -12.26 7.76
C LEU A 196 -1.39 -12.10 8.97
N ALA A 197 -1.26 -10.90 9.53
CA ALA A 197 -0.51 -10.67 10.76
C ALA A 197 -1.11 -11.42 11.96
N ALA A 198 -2.44 -11.46 12.09
CA ALA A 198 -3.13 -12.24 13.11
C ALA A 198 -2.89 -13.74 12.92
N PHE A 199 -2.91 -14.24 11.69
CA PHE A 199 -2.54 -15.62 11.39
C PHE A 199 -1.09 -15.93 11.80
N VAL A 200 -0.14 -15.05 11.49
CA VAL A 200 1.26 -15.22 11.91
C VAL A 200 1.37 -15.33 13.42
N ARG A 201 0.63 -14.50 14.16
CA ARG A 201 0.71 -14.43 15.62
C ARG A 201 -0.06 -15.53 16.36
N TYR A 202 -1.23 -15.92 15.85
CA TYR A 202 -2.19 -16.75 16.58
C TYR A 202 -2.66 -18.00 15.82
N GLY A 203 -2.22 -18.18 14.56
CA GLY A 203 -2.63 -19.31 13.73
C GLY A 203 -2.13 -20.66 14.27
N PRO A 204 -2.77 -21.78 13.86
CA PRO A 204 -2.34 -23.13 14.22
C PRO A 204 -0.93 -23.39 13.70
N PRO A 205 -0.10 -24.19 14.42
CA PRO A 205 1.26 -24.51 13.98
C PRO A 205 1.27 -25.11 12.56
N PRO A 206 2.34 -24.94 11.78
CA PRO A 206 2.46 -25.56 10.46
C PRO A 206 2.25 -27.08 10.57
N ALA A 207 1.49 -27.66 9.65
CA ALA A 207 1.37 -29.12 9.56
C ALA A 207 2.75 -29.70 9.23
N SER A 208 3.25 -30.56 10.12
CA SER A 208 4.56 -31.21 10.01
C SER A 208 4.58 -32.30 8.96
#